data_AF-A0A3B0ULP4-F1
#
_entry.id   AF-A0A3B0ULP4-F1
#
_cell.length_a   1.000
_cell.length_b   1.000
_cell.length_c   1.000
_cell.angle_alpha   90.00
_cell.angle_beta   90.00
_cell.angle_gamma   90.00
#
_symmetry.space_group_name_H-M   'P 1'
#
loop_
_entity.id
_entity.type
_entity.pdbx_description
1 polymer ?
#
loop_
_entity_poly.entity_id
_entity_poly.type
_entity_poly.pdbx_seq_one_letter_code
_entity_poly.pdbx_strand_id
1 'polypeptide(L)' 'EREVFEQGFEAFKLGVMLQELRKTNGLTQEQLAQKCGTTKTYISRIENNASDIRLSTLMRIIREGFGKHLRLSLDY' A
#
# COMPACT_ATOMS: atom_id res chain seq x y z
N GLU A 1 -5.91 -24.07 4.90
CA GLU A 1 -5.77 -23.20 6.09
C GLU A 1 -4.43 -22.48 6.12
N ARG A 2 -3.29 -23.17 6.16
CA ARG A 2 -1.95 -22.54 6.18
C ARG A 2 -1.69 -21.50 5.08
N GLU A 3 -2.01 -21.80 3.82
CA GLU A 3 -1.82 -20.88 2.69
C GLU A 3 -2.67 -19.60 2.80
N VAL A 4 -3.88 -19.70 3.34
CA VAL A 4 -4.77 -18.54 3.55
C VAL A 4 -4.20 -17.64 4.66
N PHE A 5 -3.63 -18.23 5.71
CA PHE A 5 -2.92 -17.49 6.75
C PHE A 5 -1.66 -16.81 6.21
N GLU A 6 -0.88 -17.48 5.37
CA GLU A 6 0.32 -16.92 4.73
C GLU A 6 -0.03 -15.77 3.77
N GLN A 7 -1.07 -15.93 2.93
CA GLN A 7 -1.54 -14.86 2.04
C GLN A 7 -2.07 -13.64 2.82
N GLY A 8 -2.83 -13.87 3.89
CA GLY A 8 -3.30 -12.80 4.77
C GLY A 8 -2.15 -12.07 5.47
N PHE A 9 -1.10 -12.79 5.84
CA PHE A 9 0.10 -12.22 6.46
C PHE A 9 0.89 -11.32 5.49
N GLU A 10 1.12 -11.76 4.25
CA GLU A 10 1.81 -10.96 3.23
C GLU A 10 1.01 -9.70 2.84
N ALA A 11 -0.32 -9.82 2.71
CA ALA A 11 -1.19 -8.68 2.47
C ALA A 11 -1.16 -7.67 3.64
N PHE A 12 -1.19 -8.17 4.88
CA PHE A 12 -1.05 -7.32 6.07
C PHE A 12 0.28 -6.55 6.07
N LYS A 13 1.38 -7.24 5.79
CA LYS A 13 2.73 -6.65 5.72
C LYS A 13 2.78 -5.52 4.70
N LEU A 14 2.13 -5.67 3.54
CA LEU A 14 2.08 -4.63 2.50
C LEU A 14 1.35 -3.37 2.98
N GLY A 15 0.21 -3.52 3.65
CA GLY A 15 -0.55 -2.40 4.22
C GLY A 15 0.27 -1.62 5.25
N VAL A 16 0.95 -2.34 6.15
CA VAL A 16 1.85 -1.76 7.15
C VAL A 16 3.04 -1.05 6.49
N MET A 17 3.68 -1.66 5.50
CA MET A 17 4.80 -1.04 4.77
C MET A 17 4.39 0.28 4.10
N LEU A 18 3.20 0.32 3.49
CA LEU A 18 2.69 1.55 2.89
C LEU A 18 2.42 2.62 3.94
N GLN A 19 1.85 2.24 5.09
CA GLN A 19 1.60 3.15 6.20
C GLN A 19 2.90 3.77 6.74
N GLU A 20 3.94 2.96 6.93
CA GLU A 20 5.24 3.44 7.41
C GLU A 20 5.93 4.34 6.38
N LEU A 21 5.85 4.00 5.08
CA LEU A 21 6.34 4.88 4.02
C LEU A 21 5.59 6.23 4.05
N ARG A 22 4.28 6.23 4.26
CA ARG A 22 3.50 7.46 4.40
C ARG A 22 3.97 8.29 5.61
N LYS A 23 4.10 7.67 6.78
CA LYS A 23 4.52 8.35 8.03
C LYS A 23 5.93 8.92 7.93
N THR A 24 6.87 8.17 7.37
CA THR A 24 8.27 8.63 7.17
C THR A 24 8.39 9.79 6.19
N ASN A 25 7.44 9.95 5.28
CA ASN A 25 7.32 11.13 4.40
C ASN A 25 6.52 12.28 5.05
N GLY A 26 6.12 12.17 6.32
CA GLY A 26 5.38 13.22 7.04
C GLY A 26 3.96 13.46 6.53
N LEU A 27 3.38 12.49 5.82
CA LEU A 27 2.06 12.64 5.20
C LEU A 27 0.95 12.09 6.10
N THR A 28 -0.17 12.81 6.17
CA THR A 28 -1.46 12.25 6.61
C THR A 28 -2.07 11.37 5.51
N GLN A 29 -3.02 10.50 5.87
CA GLN A 29 -3.75 9.70 4.89
C GLN A 29 -4.51 10.56 3.87
N GLU A 30 -5.05 11.70 4.32
CA GLU A 30 -5.74 12.67 3.45
C GLU A 30 -4.78 13.28 2.42
N GLN A 31 -3.58 13.71 2.85
CA GLN A 31 -2.59 14.28 1.95
C GLN A 31 -2.07 13.27 0.94
N LEU A 32 -1.84 12.01 1.35
CA LEU A 32 -1.48 10.95 0.41
C LEU A 32 -2.62 10.68 -0.58
N ALA A 33 -3.87 10.68 -0.10
CA ALA A 33 -5.03 10.48 -0.96
C ALA A 33 -5.15 11.58 -2.02
N GLN A 34 -4.97 12.84 -1.64
CA GLN A 34 -4.96 13.99 -2.56
C GLN A 34 -3.85 13.88 -3.61
N LYS A 35 -2.61 13.57 -3.20
CA LYS A 35 -1.49 13.32 -4.14
C LYS A 35 -1.80 12.21 -5.13
N CYS A 36 -2.49 11.17 -4.67
CA CYS A 36 -2.88 10.02 -5.45
C CYS A 36 -4.31 10.13 -6.00
N GLY A 37 -4.93 11.30 -6.14
CA GLY A 37 -6.29 11.43 -6.74
C GLY A 37 -7.31 10.38 -6.25
N THR A 38 -7.35 10.08 -4.95
CA THR A 38 -8.22 9.05 -4.34
C THR A 38 -8.77 9.57 -3.02
N THR A 39 -9.50 8.75 -2.27
CA THR A 39 -10.08 9.12 -0.97
C THR A 39 -9.20 8.67 0.20
N LYS A 40 -9.23 9.42 1.31
CA LYS A 40 -8.62 9.02 2.59
C LYS A 40 -9.12 7.64 3.05
N THR A 41 -10.42 7.37 2.90
CA THR A 41 -11.01 6.07 3.26
C THR A 41 -10.36 4.94 2.48
N TYR A 42 -10.07 5.15 1.19
CA TYR A 42 -9.40 4.14 0.37
C TYR A 42 -7.94 3.92 0.80
N ILE A 43 -7.19 4.99 1.10
CA ILE A 43 -5.83 4.87 1.66
C ILE A 43 -5.86 4.13 3.01
N SER A 44 -6.77 4.51 3.91
CA SER A 44 -6.94 3.85 5.21
C SER A 44 -7.28 2.37 5.05
N ARG A 45 -8.15 2.02 4.12
CA ARG A 45 -8.49 0.62 3.83
C ARG A 45 -7.26 -0.16 3.37
N ILE A 46 -6.44 0.40 2.49
CA ILE A 46 -5.21 -0.25 2.02
C ILE A 46 -4.22 -0.45 3.17
N GLU A 47 -4.02 0.57 4.01
CA GLU A 47 -3.08 0.49 5.13
C GLU A 47 -3.48 -0.54 6.19
N ASN A 48 -4.79 -0.75 6.39
CA ASN A 48 -5.31 -1.66 7.41
C ASN A 48 -5.72 -3.05 6.87
N ASN A 49 -6.01 -3.16 5.57
CA ASN A 49 -6.44 -4.40 4.93
C ASN A 49 -6.12 -4.39 3.42
N ALA A 50 -4.86 -4.72 3.08
CA ALA A 50 -4.38 -4.64 1.71
C ALA A 50 -4.68 -5.88 0.84
N SER A 51 -5.44 -6.87 1.34
CA SER A 51 -5.69 -8.15 0.65
C SER A 51 -6.25 -7.98 -0.77
N ASP A 52 -7.06 -6.94 -0.99
CA ASP A 52 -7.73 -6.68 -2.27
C ASP A 52 -7.13 -5.50 -3.06
N ILE A 53 -5.89 -5.10 -2.78
CA ILE A 53 -5.26 -4.03 -3.56
C ILE A 53 -4.89 -4.55 -4.96
N ARG A 54 -5.36 -3.85 -6.00
CA ARG A 54 -4.86 -4.09 -7.36
C ARG A 54 -3.41 -3.60 -7.47
N LEU A 55 -2.56 -4.37 -8.14
CA LEU A 55 -1.17 -3.97 -8.40
C LEU A 55 -1.07 -2.57 -9.05
N SER A 56 -1.96 -2.27 -10.00
CA SER A 56 -2.01 -0.96 -10.66
C SER A 56 -2.28 0.18 -9.68
N THR A 57 -3.15 -0.04 -8.69
CA THR A 57 -3.40 0.92 -7.60
C THR A 57 -2.15 1.14 -6.77
N LEU A 58 -1.47 0.06 -6.37
CA LEU A 58 -0.23 0.17 -5.59
C LEU A 58 0.84 0.93 -6.37
N MET A 59 1.10 0.56 -7.62
CA MET A 59 2.05 1.26 -8.49
C MET A 59 1.73 2.75 -8.62
N ARG A 60 0.44 3.08 -8.75
CA ARG A 60 -0.04 4.45 -8.84
C ARG A 60 0.26 5.23 -7.57
N ILE A 61 -0.01 4.66 -6.39
CA ILE A 61 0.32 5.27 -5.09
C ILE A 61 1.83 5.46 -4.93
N ILE A 62 2.63 4.46 -5.30
CA ILE A 62 4.09 4.52 -5.23
C ILE A 62 4.65 5.65 -6.12
N ARG A 63 4.11 5.80 -7.33
CA ARG A 63 4.53 6.82 -8.28
C ARG A 63 4.03 8.23 -7.90
N GLU A 64 2.73 8.40 -7.69
CA GLU A 64 2.11 9.71 -7.48
C GLU A 64 2.26 10.21 -6.04
N GLY A 65 2.19 9.30 -5.07
CA GLY A 65 2.33 9.62 -3.65
C GLY A 65 3.78 9.87 -3.23
N PHE A 66 4.72 9.12 -3.79
CA PHE A 66 6.11 9.09 -3.32
C PHE A 66 7.17 9.36 -4.39
N GLY A 67 6.81 9.50 -5.67
CA GLY A 67 7.77 9.74 -6.75
C GLY A 67 8.75 8.58 -6.96
N LYS A 68 8.34 7.35 -6.64
CA LYS A 68 9.18 6.14 -6.69
C LYS A 68 8.65 5.14 -7.72
N HIS A 69 9.42 4.08 -7.95
CA HIS A 69 9.03 2.95 -8.78
C HIS A 69 8.98 1.68 -7.94
N LEU A 70 7.92 0.89 -8.12
CA LEU A 70 7.81 -0.44 -7.50
C LEU A 70 8.71 -1.42 -8.25
N ARG A 71 9.53 -2.19 -7.51
CA ARG A 71 10.30 -3.32 -8.03
C ARG A 71 9.79 -4.60 -7.39
N LEU A 72 9.52 -5.61 -8.20
CA LEU A 72 9.12 -6.94 -7.77
C LEU A 72 10.24 -7.93 -8.12
N SER A 73 10.56 -8.83 -7.22
CA SER A 73 11.48 -9.95 -7.42
C SER A 73 10.80 -11.24 -6.99
N LEU A 74 11.16 -12.34 -7.63
CA LEU A 74 10.74 -13.69 -7.25
C LEU A 74 11.97 -14.40 -6.71
N ASP A 75 11.83 -15.01 -5.53
CA ASP A 75 12.84 -15.89 -4.96
C ASP A 75 12.53 -17.34 -5.39
N TYR A 76 13.58 -18.10 -5.74
CA TYR A 76 13.51 -19.51 -6.15
C TYR A 76 14.14 -20.41 -5.09
#